data_AF-A0A2V6P4Q1-F1
#
_entry.id   AF-A0A2V6P4Q1-F1
#
_cell.length_a   1.000
_cell.length_b   1.000
_cell.length_c   1.000
_cell.angle_alpha   90.00
_cell.angle_beta   90.00
_cell.angle_gamma   90.00
#
_symmetry.space_group_name_H-M   'P 1'
#
loop_
_entity.id
_entity.type
_entity.pdbx_description
1 polymer ?
#
loop_
_entity_poly.entity_id
_entity_poly.type
_entity_poly.pdbx_seq_one_letter_code
_entity_poly.pdbx_strand_id
1 'polypeptide(L)'
;MGRKILAVLTLAALLVSSAAGFDTYWHSQCSQKVGEQFGFTEDAWKIMQLGNFSPDFFGPVSEYASKNLQRPELDALNQYAANNPQVRGAAIFFHFDNLNSDLHSNSDFDYLFSHLLQSTQNLLAGYNNLHVDDRTRKVLTLITLGASLHAVQDFYSHSDWIHNDFNKTDVKMAKLATGGVRAPTWFEYRNRNNDPDKWPFQVKAGIYPPIAGVQNTHTHLNHDNSRLMYTEYENPGQPLRSQAEYHNAGAVPARGDDASNLTHQQLAVNTAMAASIEWIDKLEENSDAKTAIDAAKGWNLKTHDPHLAKELEAGVVTQMALSCAAGTWDGADPPSDRGTLCRSVLGRKMNTLGSTTGSELVSEMIGLAANLVTPLALKFTGLFWDVHGQYHILERLAEGVGSSSGHYSFAKKSVR
;
A
#
# COMPACT_ATOMS: atom_id res chain seq x y z
N MET A 1 -30.76 -8.78 -1.40
CA MET A 1 -30.26 -7.60 -2.13
C MET A 1 -29.91 -6.45 -1.17
N GLY A 2 -30.86 -5.92 -0.39
CA GLY A 2 -30.62 -4.80 0.55
C GLY A 2 -29.41 -4.96 1.50
N ARG A 3 -29.21 -6.12 2.14
CA ARG A 3 -28.04 -6.36 3.03
C ARG A 3 -26.67 -6.19 2.33
N LYS A 4 -26.57 -6.55 1.05
CA LYS A 4 -25.33 -6.34 0.27
C LYS A 4 -25.12 -4.84 0.02
N ILE A 5 -26.17 -4.15 -0.43
CA ILE A 5 -26.13 -2.69 -0.65
C ILE A 5 -25.76 -1.97 0.65
N LEU A 6 -26.23 -2.44 1.81
CA LEU A 6 -25.90 -1.86 3.11
C LEU A 6 -24.43 -2.11 3.52
N ALA A 7 -23.91 -3.35 3.48
CA ALA A 7 -22.48 -3.59 3.79
C ALA A 7 -21.54 -2.78 2.87
N VAL A 8 -21.91 -2.65 1.60
CA VAL A 8 -21.24 -1.87 0.54
C VAL A 8 -21.28 -0.36 0.81
N LEU A 9 -22.48 0.16 1.10
CA LEU A 9 -22.75 1.52 1.56
C LEU A 9 -21.82 1.93 2.70
N THR A 10 -21.77 1.01 3.65
CA THR A 10 -21.13 1.17 4.92
C THR A 10 -19.62 1.11 4.75
N LEU A 11 -19.07 0.16 3.98
CA LEU A 11 -17.64 0.13 3.59
C LEU A 11 -17.18 1.47 2.99
N ALA A 12 -17.99 2.11 2.16
CA ALA A 12 -17.63 3.39 1.54
C ALA A 12 -17.85 4.62 2.43
N ALA A 13 -18.59 4.53 3.52
CA ALA A 13 -18.59 5.53 4.60
C ALA A 13 -17.38 5.37 5.54
N LEU A 14 -16.86 4.15 5.65
CA LEU A 14 -15.68 3.81 6.42
C LEU A 14 -14.38 4.30 5.76
N LEU A 15 -14.37 4.35 4.43
CA LEU A 15 -13.27 4.85 3.59
C LEU A 15 -13.05 6.38 3.64
N VAL A 16 -13.66 7.10 4.60
CA VAL A 16 -13.54 8.56 4.72
C VAL A 16 -13.09 9.02 6.11
N SER A 17 -12.53 8.12 6.91
CA SER A 17 -11.72 8.48 8.07
C SER A 17 -10.26 8.68 7.69
N SER A 18 -9.63 9.73 8.23
CA SER A 18 -8.21 10.08 8.01
C SER A 18 -7.20 9.04 8.51
N ALA A 19 -7.62 8.10 9.36
CA ALA A 19 -6.75 7.14 10.05
C ALA A 19 -6.17 6.00 9.17
N ALA A 20 -6.54 5.91 7.89
CA ALA A 20 -6.00 4.95 6.94
C ALA A 20 -5.24 5.70 5.83
N GLY A 21 -3.91 5.75 5.94
CA GLY A 21 -3.05 6.45 4.98
C GLY A 21 -2.96 5.71 3.64
N PHE A 22 -3.79 6.09 2.68
CA PHE A 22 -3.87 5.46 1.36
C PHE A 22 -3.01 6.18 0.31
N ASP A 23 -1.74 5.79 0.16
CA ASP A 23 -0.86 6.25 -0.94
C ASP A 23 -1.07 5.43 -2.23
N THR A 24 -2.30 5.49 -2.75
CA THR A 24 -2.70 4.59 -3.83
C THR A 24 -2.07 4.94 -5.18
N TYR A 25 -1.64 6.19 -5.42
CA TYR A 25 -1.03 6.56 -6.71
C TYR A 25 0.49 6.37 -6.74
N TRP A 26 1.26 6.71 -5.70
CA TRP A 26 2.71 6.46 -5.79
C TRP A 26 3.01 4.95 -5.82
N HIS A 27 2.23 4.13 -5.09
CA HIS A 27 2.28 2.67 -5.22
C HIS A 27 1.81 2.17 -6.59
N SER A 28 0.77 2.81 -7.18
CA SER A 28 0.38 2.54 -8.57
C SER A 28 1.50 2.89 -9.57
N GLN A 29 2.20 4.00 -9.38
CA GLN A 29 3.31 4.43 -10.23
C GLN A 29 4.51 3.48 -10.11
N CYS A 30 4.87 3.05 -8.90
CA CYS A 30 5.91 2.04 -8.70
C CYS A 30 5.55 0.72 -9.39
N SER A 31 4.30 0.25 -9.24
CA SER A 31 3.77 -0.95 -9.90
C SER A 31 3.74 -0.84 -11.43
N GLN A 32 3.38 0.33 -11.97
CA GLN A 32 3.45 0.62 -13.41
C GLN A 32 4.90 0.59 -13.91
N LYS A 33 5.86 1.16 -13.16
CA LYS A 33 7.27 1.22 -13.54
C LYS A 33 7.95 -0.14 -13.52
N VAL A 34 7.59 -1.00 -12.57
CA VAL A 34 7.88 -2.45 -12.64
C VAL A 34 7.32 -3.06 -13.92
N GLY A 35 6.04 -2.77 -14.23
CA GLY A 35 5.41 -3.26 -15.45
C GLY A 35 6.17 -2.89 -16.73
N GLU A 36 6.52 -1.61 -16.86
CA GLU A 36 7.31 -1.07 -17.98
C GLU A 36 8.72 -1.69 -18.06
N GLN A 37 9.42 -1.80 -16.93
CA GLN A 37 10.81 -2.30 -16.87
C GLN A 37 10.92 -3.78 -17.24
N PHE A 38 9.97 -4.61 -16.80
CA PHE A 38 10.00 -6.08 -16.98
C PHE A 38 9.14 -6.57 -18.15
N GLY A 39 8.53 -5.68 -18.93
CA GLY A 39 7.75 -6.03 -20.13
C GLY A 39 6.37 -6.62 -19.85
N PHE A 40 5.75 -6.27 -18.73
CA PHE A 40 4.34 -6.60 -18.48
C PHE A 40 3.42 -5.77 -19.41
N THR A 41 2.32 -6.37 -19.87
CA THR A 41 1.25 -5.63 -20.55
C THR A 41 0.58 -4.61 -19.64
N GLU A 42 -0.13 -3.65 -20.24
CA GLU A 42 -0.97 -2.67 -19.53
C GLU A 42 -1.97 -3.35 -18.58
N ASP A 43 -2.65 -4.40 -19.06
CA ASP A 43 -3.62 -5.13 -18.26
C ASP A 43 -2.93 -5.91 -17.12
N ALA A 44 -1.74 -6.51 -17.35
CA ALA A 44 -1.05 -7.27 -16.33
C ALA A 44 -0.55 -6.38 -15.18
N TRP A 45 0.06 -5.22 -15.46
CA TRP A 45 0.47 -4.31 -14.38
C TRP A 45 -0.70 -3.60 -13.69
N LYS A 46 -1.86 -3.43 -14.36
CA LYS A 46 -3.10 -3.00 -13.68
C LYS A 46 -3.64 -4.05 -12.72
N ILE A 47 -3.50 -5.35 -13.03
CA ILE A 47 -3.83 -6.41 -12.05
C ILE A 47 -2.84 -6.38 -10.88
N MET A 48 -1.55 -6.12 -11.13
CA MET A 48 -0.59 -5.89 -10.03
C MET A 48 -0.98 -4.68 -9.17
N GLN A 49 -1.51 -3.59 -9.75
CA GLN A 49 -2.05 -2.44 -8.99
C GLN A 49 -3.24 -2.81 -8.11
N LEU A 50 -4.12 -3.72 -8.54
CA LEU A 50 -5.18 -4.27 -7.68
C LEU A 50 -4.59 -5.11 -6.54
N GLY A 51 -3.62 -5.98 -6.82
CA GLY A 51 -2.97 -6.79 -5.78
C GLY A 51 -2.22 -5.93 -4.76
N ASN A 52 -1.58 -4.86 -5.24
CA ASN A 52 -0.89 -3.87 -4.44
C ASN A 52 -1.87 -3.11 -3.53
N PHE A 53 -3.08 -2.79 -3.98
CA PHE A 53 -4.11 -2.20 -3.11
C PHE A 53 -4.68 -3.15 -2.04
N SER A 54 -4.36 -4.45 -2.08
CA SER A 54 -5.05 -5.43 -1.24
C SER A 54 -4.73 -5.32 0.27
N PRO A 55 -3.48 -5.05 0.72
CA PRO A 55 -3.20 -4.84 2.14
C PRO A 55 -3.98 -3.66 2.71
N ASP A 56 -3.94 -2.48 2.06
CA ASP A 56 -4.71 -1.31 2.52
C ASP A 56 -6.22 -1.61 2.59
N PHE A 57 -6.76 -2.28 1.56
CA PHE A 57 -8.18 -2.58 1.46
C PHE A 57 -8.64 -3.59 2.51
N PHE A 58 -7.82 -4.59 2.84
CA PHE A 58 -8.19 -5.66 3.76
C PHE A 58 -7.73 -5.42 5.21
N GLY A 59 -6.76 -4.53 5.46
CA GLY A 59 -6.30 -4.12 6.78
C GLY A 59 -7.05 -2.90 7.32
N PRO A 60 -6.51 -1.67 7.15
CA PRO A 60 -7.07 -0.43 7.73
C PRO A 60 -8.57 -0.21 7.54
N VAL A 61 -9.13 -0.44 6.34
CA VAL A 61 -10.58 -0.27 6.09
C VAL A 61 -11.41 -1.21 6.94
N SER A 62 -10.94 -2.45 7.06
CA SER A 62 -11.65 -3.55 7.69
C SER A 62 -11.54 -3.48 9.22
N GLU A 63 -10.44 -2.92 9.75
CA GLU A 63 -10.36 -2.52 11.15
C GLU A 63 -11.30 -1.36 11.48
N TYR A 64 -11.25 -0.26 10.70
CA TYR A 64 -12.15 0.87 10.91
C TYR A 64 -13.62 0.45 10.79
N ALA A 65 -13.94 -0.50 9.90
CA ALA A 65 -15.24 -1.17 9.85
C ALA A 65 -15.61 -1.80 11.20
N SER A 66 -14.76 -2.66 11.75
CA SER A 66 -15.07 -3.35 13.00
C SER A 66 -15.30 -2.42 14.21
N LYS A 67 -14.78 -1.19 14.17
CA LYS A 67 -14.94 -0.19 15.23
C LYS A 67 -16.20 0.67 15.10
N ASN A 68 -16.70 0.89 13.88
CA ASN A 68 -17.75 1.90 13.61
C ASN A 68 -19.10 1.32 13.16
N LEU A 69 -19.19 0.00 12.93
CA LEU A 69 -20.42 -0.63 12.42
C LEU A 69 -21.27 -1.27 13.51
N GLN A 70 -22.60 -1.21 13.33
CA GLN A 70 -23.49 -2.03 14.13
C GLN A 70 -23.45 -3.49 13.66
N ARG A 71 -23.84 -4.41 14.55
CA ARG A 71 -23.75 -5.87 14.31
C ARG A 71 -24.35 -6.34 12.98
N PRO A 72 -25.54 -5.88 12.52
CA PRO A 72 -26.14 -6.38 11.28
C PRO A 72 -25.34 -6.04 10.01
N GLU A 73 -24.74 -4.85 9.95
CA GLU A 73 -23.85 -4.44 8.87
C GLU A 73 -22.51 -5.16 8.96
N LEU A 74 -21.97 -5.31 10.18
CA LEU A 74 -20.74 -6.05 10.42
C LEU A 74 -20.89 -7.52 10.01
N ASP A 75 -22.00 -8.18 10.34
CA ASP A 75 -22.27 -9.57 9.96
C ASP A 75 -22.44 -9.75 8.44
N ALA A 76 -22.97 -8.74 7.74
CA ALA A 76 -23.03 -8.74 6.28
C ALA A 76 -21.66 -8.49 5.64
N LEU A 77 -20.77 -7.72 6.30
CA LEU A 77 -19.37 -7.54 5.91
C LEU A 77 -18.53 -8.80 6.20
N ASN A 78 -18.78 -9.48 7.32
CA ASN A 78 -18.14 -10.74 7.74
C ASN A 78 -18.43 -11.91 6.80
N GLN A 79 -19.55 -11.85 6.06
CA GLN A 79 -19.88 -12.82 5.00
C GLN A 79 -19.12 -12.57 3.69
N TYR A 80 -18.41 -11.44 3.58
CA TYR A 80 -17.43 -11.18 2.54
C TYR A 80 -16.06 -11.53 3.11
N ALA A 81 -15.19 -12.20 2.34
CA ALA A 81 -13.89 -12.69 2.83
C ALA A 81 -12.96 -11.58 3.39
N ALA A 82 -13.28 -10.31 3.09
CA ALA A 82 -12.57 -9.11 3.49
C ALA A 82 -12.44 -8.85 5.00
N ASN A 83 -13.35 -9.33 5.85
CA ASN A 83 -13.32 -9.03 7.29
C ASN A 83 -12.81 -10.20 8.17
N ASN A 84 -12.22 -11.22 7.54
CA ASN A 84 -11.51 -12.29 8.23
C ASN A 84 -10.40 -11.69 9.12
N PRO A 85 -10.42 -11.88 10.47
CA PRO A 85 -9.39 -11.34 11.35
C PRO A 85 -7.97 -11.76 10.97
N GLN A 86 -7.82 -12.93 10.35
CA GLN A 86 -6.55 -13.44 9.86
C GLN A 86 -6.04 -12.67 8.63
N VAL A 87 -6.91 -12.29 7.69
CA VAL A 87 -6.54 -11.42 6.55
C VAL A 87 -6.15 -10.04 7.07
N ARG A 88 -6.91 -9.47 8.03
CA ARG A 88 -6.60 -8.19 8.66
C ARG A 88 -5.25 -8.20 9.38
N GLY A 89 -5.02 -9.21 10.21
CA GLY A 89 -3.76 -9.38 10.92
C GLY A 89 -2.58 -9.55 9.97
N ALA A 90 -2.77 -10.29 8.87
CA ALA A 90 -1.78 -10.42 7.82
C ALA A 90 -1.49 -9.07 7.13
N ALA A 91 -2.54 -8.36 6.70
CA ALA A 91 -2.45 -7.07 6.01
C ALA A 91 -1.62 -6.03 6.80
N ILE A 92 -1.79 -5.97 8.12
CA ILE A 92 -1.04 -5.05 8.99
C ILE A 92 0.48 -5.22 8.85
N PHE A 93 0.98 -6.45 8.67
CA PHE A 93 2.43 -6.70 8.53
C PHE A 93 3.02 -6.20 7.21
N PHE A 94 2.20 -5.91 6.19
CA PHE A 94 2.69 -5.33 4.93
C PHE A 94 2.98 -3.83 5.06
N HIS A 95 2.47 -3.14 6.10
CA HIS A 95 2.78 -1.73 6.31
C HIS A 95 4.16 -1.47 6.92
N PHE A 96 4.86 -2.51 7.37
CA PHE A 96 6.16 -2.43 8.06
C PHE A 96 6.17 -1.54 9.32
N ASP A 97 4.99 -1.11 9.79
CA ASP A 97 4.84 -0.25 10.95
C ASP A 97 5.27 -0.95 12.23
N ASN A 98 6.00 -0.24 13.09
CA ASN A 98 6.39 -0.72 14.41
C ASN A 98 5.41 -0.27 15.51
N LEU A 99 4.09 -0.31 15.26
CA LEU A 99 3.08 0.26 16.17
C LEU A 99 3.14 -0.32 17.60
N ASN A 100 3.53 -1.59 17.71
CA ASN A 100 3.66 -2.32 18.97
C ASN A 100 5.08 -2.26 19.58
N SER A 101 6.02 -1.57 18.92
CA SER A 101 7.45 -1.54 19.31
C SER A 101 8.11 -2.92 19.37
N ASP A 102 7.73 -3.86 18.48
CA ASP A 102 8.35 -5.19 18.39
C ASP A 102 9.65 -5.22 17.54
N LEU A 103 9.83 -4.25 16.63
CA LEU A 103 11.04 -4.11 15.80
C LEU A 103 12.08 -3.30 16.60
N HIS A 104 13.21 -3.92 16.94
CA HIS A 104 14.23 -3.32 17.82
C HIS A 104 15.60 -3.14 17.14
N SER A 105 15.84 -3.84 16.04
CA SER A 105 17.15 -3.95 15.39
C SER A 105 17.01 -3.96 13.87
N ASN A 106 18.11 -3.74 13.15
CA ASN A 106 18.11 -3.85 11.69
C ASN A 106 17.95 -5.31 11.25
N SER A 107 18.35 -6.29 12.07
CA SER A 107 18.13 -7.71 11.80
C SER A 107 16.67 -8.14 11.92
N ASP A 108 15.84 -7.44 12.71
CA ASP A 108 14.38 -7.64 12.70
C ASP A 108 13.80 -7.24 11.33
N PHE A 109 14.19 -6.09 10.78
CA PHE A 109 13.81 -5.68 9.43
C PHE A 109 14.39 -6.61 8.33
N ASP A 110 15.64 -7.09 8.46
CA ASP A 110 16.20 -8.05 7.48
C ASP A 110 15.46 -9.39 7.50
N TYR A 111 14.98 -9.82 8.68
CA TYR A 111 14.11 -10.99 8.80
C TYR A 111 12.81 -10.79 8.03
N LEU A 112 12.13 -9.65 8.20
CA LEU A 112 10.90 -9.33 7.46
C LEU A 112 11.12 -9.31 5.94
N PHE A 113 12.14 -8.61 5.46
CA PHE A 113 12.48 -8.58 4.03
C PHE A 113 12.83 -9.97 3.46
N SER A 114 13.67 -10.73 4.16
CA SER A 114 14.10 -12.05 3.72
C SER A 114 12.95 -13.06 3.75
N HIS A 115 12.06 -12.96 4.74
CA HIS A 115 10.89 -13.83 4.89
C HIS A 115 9.81 -13.52 3.85
N LEU A 116 9.48 -12.23 3.64
CA LEU A 116 8.58 -11.80 2.58
C LEU A 116 9.08 -12.27 1.21
N LEU A 117 10.40 -12.16 0.95
CA LEU A 117 11.00 -12.61 -0.31
C LEU A 117 10.82 -14.11 -0.51
N GLN A 118 11.18 -14.90 0.51
CA GLN A 118 11.05 -16.35 0.49
C GLN A 118 9.58 -16.81 0.34
N SER A 119 8.65 -16.23 1.08
CA SER A 119 7.23 -16.54 0.98
C SER A 119 6.66 -16.19 -0.39
N THR A 120 7.04 -15.04 -0.96
CA THR A 120 6.61 -14.63 -2.31
C THR A 120 7.17 -15.58 -3.38
N GLN A 121 8.47 -15.90 -3.35
CA GLN A 121 9.08 -16.87 -4.27
C GLN A 121 8.38 -18.24 -4.18
N ASN A 122 8.16 -18.75 -2.95
CA ASN A 122 7.53 -20.05 -2.72
C ASN A 122 6.07 -20.09 -3.22
N LEU A 123 5.31 -19.00 -3.06
CA LEU A 123 3.95 -18.88 -3.58
C LEU A 123 3.92 -18.92 -5.10
N LEU A 124 4.72 -18.07 -5.75
CA LEU A 124 4.81 -17.98 -7.20
C LEU A 124 5.26 -19.31 -7.82
N ALA A 125 6.32 -19.93 -7.26
CA ALA A 125 6.77 -21.27 -7.67
C ALA A 125 5.66 -22.33 -7.49
N GLY A 126 4.97 -22.31 -6.35
CA GLY A 126 3.86 -23.21 -6.04
C GLY A 126 2.69 -23.07 -7.02
N TYR A 127 2.43 -21.86 -7.53
CA TYR A 127 1.38 -21.64 -8.53
C TYR A 127 1.61 -22.34 -9.86
N ASN A 128 2.83 -22.78 -10.21
CA ASN A 128 3.03 -23.62 -11.42
C ASN A 128 2.38 -25.01 -11.28
N ASN A 129 2.36 -25.56 -10.07
CA ASN A 129 1.89 -26.92 -9.79
C ASN A 129 0.41 -26.99 -9.36
N LEU A 130 -0.24 -25.85 -9.17
CA LEU A 130 -1.63 -25.76 -8.73
C LEU A 130 -2.61 -26.25 -9.81
N HIS A 131 -3.64 -27.01 -9.45
CA HIS A 131 -4.64 -27.51 -10.40
C HIS A 131 -5.77 -26.50 -10.62
N VAL A 132 -5.48 -25.44 -11.36
CA VAL A 132 -6.40 -24.35 -11.76
C VAL A 132 -6.27 -24.02 -13.24
N ASP A 133 -7.25 -23.31 -13.80
CA ASP A 133 -7.13 -22.75 -15.15
C ASP A 133 -6.02 -21.67 -15.24
N ASP A 134 -5.51 -21.47 -16.45
CA ASP A 134 -4.43 -20.53 -16.76
C ASP A 134 -4.76 -19.08 -16.36
N ARG A 135 -6.01 -18.65 -16.55
CA ARG A 135 -6.48 -17.31 -16.14
C ARG A 135 -6.42 -17.16 -14.62
N THR A 136 -6.95 -18.10 -13.85
CA THR A 136 -6.85 -18.08 -12.37
C THR A 136 -5.39 -18.08 -11.91
N ARG A 137 -4.50 -18.85 -12.56
CA ARG A 137 -3.05 -18.87 -12.26
C ARG A 137 -2.36 -17.53 -12.51
N LYS A 138 -2.72 -16.83 -13.58
CA LYS A 138 -2.21 -15.49 -13.90
C LYS A 138 -2.72 -14.43 -12.93
N VAL A 139 -3.99 -14.51 -12.52
CA VAL A 139 -4.53 -13.65 -11.44
C VAL A 139 -3.76 -13.88 -10.14
N LEU A 140 -3.58 -15.13 -9.71
CA LEU A 140 -2.78 -15.47 -8.51
C LEU A 140 -1.38 -14.85 -8.57
N THR A 141 -0.69 -15.04 -9.69
CA THR A 141 0.66 -14.51 -9.91
C THR A 141 0.69 -12.98 -9.76
N LEU A 142 -0.15 -12.26 -10.51
CA LEU A 142 -0.13 -10.80 -10.57
C LEU A 142 -0.63 -10.15 -9.27
N ILE A 143 -1.62 -10.73 -8.61
CA ILE A 143 -2.13 -10.24 -7.32
C ILE A 143 -1.07 -10.45 -6.22
N THR A 144 -0.42 -11.61 -6.17
CA THR A 144 0.67 -11.88 -5.21
C THR A 144 1.88 -11.00 -5.44
N LEU A 145 2.26 -10.72 -6.70
CA LEU A 145 3.29 -9.73 -7.03
C LEU A 145 2.92 -8.36 -6.47
N GLY A 146 1.70 -7.88 -6.77
CA GLY A 146 1.19 -6.61 -6.26
C GLY A 146 1.25 -6.50 -4.74
N ALA A 147 0.72 -7.49 -4.01
CA ALA A 147 0.70 -7.50 -2.55
C ALA A 147 2.11 -7.54 -1.94
N SER A 148 3.07 -8.24 -2.56
CA SER A 148 4.47 -8.20 -2.12
C SER A 148 5.14 -6.85 -2.40
N LEU A 149 4.82 -6.21 -3.53
CA LEU A 149 5.33 -4.89 -3.91
C LEU A 149 4.81 -3.79 -2.98
N HIS A 150 3.58 -3.91 -2.48
CA HIS A 150 3.01 -3.01 -1.46
C HIS A 150 3.95 -2.91 -0.26
N ALA A 151 4.31 -4.05 0.33
CA ALA A 151 5.18 -4.05 1.50
C ALA A 151 6.59 -3.52 1.27
N VAL A 152 7.13 -3.73 0.07
CA VAL A 152 8.41 -3.12 -0.32
C VAL A 152 8.29 -1.60 -0.43
N GLN A 153 7.16 -1.09 -0.92
CA GLN A 153 6.92 0.34 -1.10
C GLN A 153 6.65 1.03 0.25
N ASP A 154 5.72 0.50 1.05
CA ASP A 154 5.40 0.97 2.41
C ASP A 154 6.63 1.09 3.28
N PHE A 155 7.60 0.15 3.20
CA PHE A 155 8.83 0.28 3.96
C PHE A 155 9.58 1.61 3.69
N TYR A 156 9.66 2.09 2.44
CA TYR A 156 10.33 3.37 2.15
C TYR A 156 9.44 4.60 2.42
N SER A 157 8.12 4.40 2.53
CA SER A 157 7.18 5.45 2.92
C SER A 157 7.13 5.62 4.45
N HIS A 158 7.05 4.53 5.20
CA HIS A 158 6.77 4.46 6.63
C HIS A 158 8.01 4.34 7.54
N SER A 159 9.21 4.18 6.97
CA SER A 159 10.47 4.16 7.72
C SER A 159 11.30 5.45 7.62
N ASP A 160 12.27 5.57 8.52
CA ASP A 160 13.31 6.61 8.49
C ASP A 160 14.43 6.33 7.48
N TRP A 161 14.29 5.32 6.61
CA TRP A 161 15.34 4.88 5.67
C TRP A 161 15.95 6.04 4.89
N ILE A 162 15.13 6.87 4.24
CA ILE A 162 15.61 8.01 3.42
C ILE A 162 16.16 9.19 4.24
N HIS A 163 15.94 9.21 5.57
CA HIS A 163 16.52 10.20 6.48
C HIS A 163 17.97 9.85 6.87
N ASN A 164 18.44 8.64 6.59
CA ASN A 164 19.81 8.22 6.84
C ASN A 164 20.80 8.87 5.86
N ASP A 165 21.96 9.28 6.37
CA ASP A 165 22.99 9.94 5.56
C ASP A 165 23.88 8.94 4.83
N PHE A 166 23.33 8.32 3.78
CA PHE A 166 24.06 7.41 2.89
C PHE A 166 25.23 8.07 2.17
N ASN A 167 25.36 9.41 2.18
CA ASN A 167 26.59 10.03 1.66
C ASN A 167 27.80 9.82 2.59
N LYS A 168 27.58 9.43 3.85
CA LYS A 168 28.63 9.06 4.83
C LYS A 168 28.93 7.56 4.90
N THR A 169 28.07 6.68 4.39
CA THR A 169 28.29 5.22 4.32
C THR A 169 29.15 4.81 3.12
N ASP A 170 29.43 3.52 2.91
CA ASP A 170 30.09 3.03 1.69
C ASP A 170 29.11 2.94 0.50
N VAL A 171 27.84 2.62 0.76
CA VAL A 171 26.75 2.59 -0.22
C VAL A 171 26.08 3.96 -0.32
N LYS A 172 26.45 4.72 -1.36
CA LYS A 172 26.03 6.12 -1.55
C LYS A 172 24.61 6.28 -2.11
N MET A 173 24.05 7.49 -1.95
CA MET A 173 22.89 7.95 -2.72
C MET A 173 23.15 7.81 -4.23
N ALA A 174 22.16 7.33 -4.98
CA ALA A 174 22.26 7.17 -6.43
C ALA A 174 21.62 8.36 -7.17
N LYS A 175 22.28 8.85 -8.23
CA LYS A 175 21.72 9.83 -9.16
C LYS A 175 20.94 9.12 -10.26
N LEU A 176 19.76 9.62 -10.58
CA LEU A 176 18.92 9.09 -11.65
C LEU A 176 19.20 9.80 -12.97
N ALA A 177 19.01 9.09 -14.08
CA ALA A 177 19.15 9.65 -15.44
C ALA A 177 18.16 10.81 -15.71
N THR A 178 17.04 10.85 -14.98
CA THR A 178 16.00 11.89 -15.03
C THR A 178 16.37 13.16 -14.25
N GLY A 179 17.54 13.22 -13.59
CA GLY A 179 18.01 14.37 -12.81
C GLY A 179 17.65 14.33 -11.32
N GLY A 180 16.90 13.33 -10.87
CA GLY A 180 16.59 13.10 -9.46
C GLY A 180 17.67 12.32 -8.69
N VAL A 181 17.40 12.04 -7.42
CA VAL A 181 18.19 11.15 -6.55
C VAL A 181 17.31 10.12 -5.87
N ARG A 182 17.92 9.00 -5.45
CA ARG A 182 17.34 7.99 -4.56
C ARG A 182 18.34 7.57 -3.48
N ALA A 183 17.84 7.05 -2.36
CA ALA A 183 18.65 6.26 -1.45
C ALA A 183 19.01 4.90 -2.10
N PRO A 184 20.04 4.19 -1.61
CA PRO A 184 20.17 2.77 -1.91
C PRO A 184 18.95 2.00 -1.41
N THR A 185 18.66 0.87 -2.03
CA THR A 185 17.63 -0.07 -1.56
C THR A 185 18.13 -0.92 -0.39
N TRP A 186 17.22 -1.63 0.29
CA TRP A 186 17.56 -2.58 1.35
C TRP A 186 18.60 -3.60 0.90
N PHE A 187 18.36 -4.28 -0.23
CA PHE A 187 19.28 -5.30 -0.71
C PHE A 187 20.56 -4.71 -1.32
N GLU A 188 20.53 -3.55 -1.99
CA GLU A 188 21.78 -2.85 -2.39
C GLU A 188 22.69 -2.58 -1.19
N TYR A 189 22.11 -2.15 -0.06
CA TYR A 189 22.86 -1.90 1.17
C TYR A 189 23.34 -3.20 1.82
N ARG A 190 22.43 -4.16 2.05
CA ARG A 190 22.69 -5.46 2.67
C ARG A 190 23.72 -6.30 1.91
N ASN A 191 23.69 -6.28 0.58
CA ASN A 191 24.63 -7.05 -0.25
C ASN A 191 26.08 -6.56 -0.11
N ARG A 192 26.31 -5.31 0.31
CA ARG A 192 27.65 -4.81 0.67
C ARG A 192 27.94 -4.93 2.17
N ASN A 193 26.93 -4.69 3.00
CA ASN A 193 27.03 -4.70 4.46
C ASN A 193 26.22 -5.88 5.03
N ASN A 194 26.80 -7.07 4.99
CA ASN A 194 26.12 -8.35 5.26
C ASN A 194 25.51 -8.52 6.68
N ASP A 195 25.89 -7.68 7.64
CA ASP A 195 25.44 -7.77 9.04
C ASP A 195 24.64 -6.52 9.42
N PRO A 196 23.28 -6.59 9.42
CA PRO A 196 22.41 -5.45 9.66
C PRO A 196 22.68 -4.71 10.96
N ASP A 197 22.99 -5.44 12.04
CA ASP A 197 23.18 -4.86 13.37
C ASP A 197 24.56 -4.20 13.56
N LYS A 198 25.41 -4.26 12.52
CA LYS A 198 26.68 -3.52 12.44
C LYS A 198 26.62 -2.30 11.52
N TRP A 199 25.46 -1.97 10.95
CA TRP A 199 25.32 -0.78 10.13
C TRP A 199 25.55 0.51 10.95
N PRO A 200 26.05 1.59 10.35
CA PRO A 200 26.35 2.85 11.05
C PRO A 200 25.09 3.67 11.40
N PHE A 201 23.90 3.09 11.22
CA PHE A 201 22.59 3.66 11.53
C PHE A 201 21.63 2.52 11.95
N GLN A 202 20.53 2.90 12.60
CA GLN A 202 19.46 2.00 13.01
C GLN A 202 18.14 2.47 12.38
N VAL A 203 17.46 1.58 11.69
CA VAL A 203 16.20 1.85 10.99
C VAL A 203 15.03 1.87 11.97
N LYS A 204 14.06 2.75 11.74
CA LYS A 204 12.82 2.89 12.51
C LYS A 204 11.62 3.05 11.58
N ALA A 205 10.43 2.64 12.03
CA ALA A 205 9.17 2.80 11.29
C ALA A 205 7.98 2.99 12.26
N GLY A 206 6.86 3.52 11.78
CA GLY A 206 5.61 3.69 12.55
C GLY A 206 5.40 5.07 13.21
N ILE A 207 4.45 5.14 14.16
CA ILE A 207 3.88 6.37 14.74
C ILE A 207 4.67 6.91 15.97
N TYR A 208 4.84 8.23 16.06
CA TYR A 208 5.57 9.00 17.10
C TYR A 208 4.76 10.31 17.46
N PRO A 209 5.03 11.18 18.47
CA PRO A 209 6.25 11.50 19.27
C PRO A 209 6.86 10.38 20.14
N PRO A 210 8.20 10.21 20.14
CA PRO A 210 9.08 10.76 21.19
C PRO A 210 9.18 12.27 21.39
N ILE A 211 9.49 12.66 22.63
CA ILE A 211 9.47 14.04 23.11
C ILE A 211 10.89 14.66 23.13
N ALA A 212 10.94 15.99 23.20
CA ALA A 212 12.08 16.88 22.95
C ALA A 212 13.49 16.40 23.38
N GLY A 213 14.44 16.55 22.45
CA GLY A 213 15.89 16.41 22.70
C GLY A 213 16.63 15.46 21.74
N VAL A 214 15.93 14.78 20.82
CA VAL A 214 16.46 13.66 20.03
C VAL A 214 16.16 13.84 18.53
N GLN A 215 17.09 13.42 17.65
CA GLN A 215 16.85 13.34 16.20
C GLN A 215 15.96 12.14 15.81
N ASN A 216 15.22 12.30 14.71
CA ASN A 216 14.24 11.39 14.06
C ASN A 216 12.84 11.43 14.72
N THR A 217 11.84 11.96 13.99
CA THR A 217 10.62 12.54 14.60
C THR A 217 9.26 12.32 13.90
N HIS A 218 8.81 11.09 13.65
CA HIS A 218 7.67 10.66 12.77
C HIS A 218 6.22 10.78 13.38
N THR A 219 5.39 11.80 13.14
CA THR A 219 4.17 12.08 13.97
C THR A 219 2.95 11.12 14.00
N HIS A 220 1.89 11.52 14.73
CA HIS A 220 0.74 10.73 15.26
C HIS A 220 -0.18 9.99 14.25
N LEU A 221 0.17 9.94 12.97
CA LEU A 221 -0.53 9.21 11.91
C LEU A 221 0.51 8.55 11.01
N ASN A 222 0.14 7.44 10.36
CA ASN A 222 1.00 6.66 9.47
C ASN A 222 1.93 7.57 8.65
N HIS A 223 3.23 7.43 8.89
CA HIS A 223 4.26 8.33 8.40
C HIS A 223 4.44 8.11 6.90
N ASP A 224 4.06 9.07 6.07
CA ASP A 224 4.09 8.90 4.63
C ASP A 224 5.12 9.84 4.00
N ASN A 225 6.34 9.33 3.78
CA ASN A 225 7.41 10.08 3.12
C ASN A 225 6.99 10.57 1.71
N SER A 226 6.12 9.86 1.01
CA SER A 226 5.55 10.27 -0.29
C SER A 226 4.39 11.26 -0.15
N ARG A 227 3.85 11.49 1.06
CA ARG A 227 2.69 12.36 1.31
C ARG A 227 2.77 13.29 2.53
N LEU A 228 3.86 14.06 2.62
CA LEU A 228 4.10 15.14 3.60
C LEU A 228 3.00 16.23 3.77
N MET A 229 2.01 16.29 2.87
CA MET A 229 1.03 17.38 2.77
C MET A 229 -0.39 16.81 2.82
N TYR A 230 -1.00 16.87 3.99
CA TYR A 230 -2.40 16.52 4.19
C TYR A 230 -3.30 17.74 3.95
N THR A 231 -4.53 17.51 3.51
CA THR A 231 -5.61 18.49 3.61
C THR A 231 -6.71 17.86 4.46
N GLU A 232 -6.45 17.80 5.75
CA GLU A 232 -7.44 17.37 6.72
C GLU A 232 -8.52 18.45 6.86
N TYR A 233 -9.73 18.12 6.42
CA TYR A 233 -10.94 18.90 6.69
C TYR A 233 -11.50 18.54 8.07
N GLU A 234 -10.67 18.64 9.12
CA GLU A 234 -11.17 18.60 10.49
C GLU A 234 -11.90 19.91 10.80
N ASN A 235 -13.23 19.90 10.57
CA ASN A 235 -14.13 21.05 10.68
C ASN A 235 -13.87 22.15 9.61
N PRO A 236 -14.72 23.20 9.51
CA PRO A 236 -14.55 24.26 8.52
C PRO A 236 -13.30 25.09 8.82
N GLY A 237 -12.17 24.77 8.17
CA GLY A 237 -10.86 25.33 8.46
C GLY A 237 -9.89 25.27 7.28
N GLN A 238 -8.72 25.89 7.46
CA GLN A 238 -7.63 25.91 6.47
C GLN A 238 -6.85 24.58 6.46
N PRO A 239 -6.23 24.18 5.33
CA PRO A 239 -5.42 22.96 5.26
C PRO A 239 -4.27 22.94 6.26
N LEU A 240 -4.16 21.87 7.05
CA LEU A 240 -3.02 21.63 7.93
C LEU A 240 -1.83 21.06 7.13
N ARG A 241 -0.72 21.80 7.03
CA ARG A 241 0.57 21.31 6.50
C ARG A 241 1.23 20.33 7.50
N SER A 242 0.53 19.24 7.84
CA SER A 242 0.63 18.61 9.16
C SER A 242 1.87 17.76 9.45
N GLN A 243 2.67 17.36 8.45
CA GLN A 243 3.84 16.49 8.69
C GLN A 243 5.19 17.00 8.18
N ALA A 244 5.25 17.93 7.21
CA ALA A 244 6.52 18.34 6.59
C ALA A 244 7.63 18.83 7.57
N GLU A 245 7.26 19.41 8.71
CA GLU A 245 8.20 19.87 9.74
C GLU A 245 9.02 18.74 10.40
N TYR A 246 8.52 17.51 10.33
CA TYR A 246 9.14 16.31 10.90
C TYR A 246 10.15 15.63 9.97
N HIS A 247 10.09 15.90 8.66
CA HIS A 247 10.96 15.29 7.66
C HIS A 247 12.23 16.15 7.40
N ASN A 248 12.74 16.79 8.46
CA ASN A 248 13.81 17.79 8.42
C ASN A 248 15.25 17.21 8.37
N ALA A 249 15.38 15.89 8.17
CA ALA A 249 16.64 15.15 8.17
C ALA A 249 16.97 14.49 6.81
N GLY A 250 18.14 13.86 6.72
CA GLY A 250 18.62 13.17 5.51
C GLY A 250 19.22 14.07 4.44
N ALA A 251 19.42 13.49 3.25
CA ALA A 251 20.05 14.17 2.11
C ALA A 251 19.17 15.24 1.46
N VAL A 252 17.84 15.13 1.61
CA VAL A 252 16.84 16.04 1.03
C VAL A 252 15.78 16.34 2.09
N PRO A 253 16.07 17.19 3.09
CA PRO A 253 15.10 17.48 4.15
C PRO A 253 13.96 18.36 3.63
N ALA A 254 12.73 18.03 4.04
CA ALA A 254 11.58 18.90 3.90
C ALA A 254 11.73 20.12 4.82
N ARG A 255 11.38 21.31 4.34
CA ARG A 255 11.55 22.59 5.07
C ARG A 255 10.25 23.37 5.22
N GLY A 256 9.12 22.77 4.90
CA GLY A 256 7.79 23.38 4.98
C GLY A 256 7.43 24.27 3.79
N ASP A 257 8.35 24.46 2.83
CA ASP A 257 8.08 25.04 1.51
C ASP A 257 7.75 23.96 0.47
N ASP A 258 6.94 24.32 -0.51
CA ASP A 258 6.36 23.36 -1.45
C ASP A 258 7.42 22.65 -2.31
N ALA A 259 8.56 23.31 -2.59
CA ALA A 259 9.63 22.75 -3.40
C ALA A 259 10.50 21.75 -2.62
N SER A 260 10.89 22.06 -1.37
CA SER A 260 11.63 21.10 -0.53
C SER A 260 10.77 19.89 -0.17
N ASN A 261 9.48 20.11 0.13
CA ASN A 261 8.53 19.03 0.40
C ASN A 261 8.39 18.10 -0.82
N LEU A 262 8.18 18.65 -2.03
CA LEU A 262 8.10 17.86 -3.26
C LEU A 262 9.41 17.10 -3.55
N THR A 263 10.56 17.71 -3.30
CA THR A 263 11.86 17.04 -3.52
C THR A 263 12.07 15.87 -2.54
N HIS A 264 11.59 15.99 -1.30
CA HIS A 264 11.59 14.91 -0.31
C HIS A 264 10.68 13.75 -0.72
N GLN A 265 9.45 14.04 -1.14
CA GLN A 265 8.51 13.04 -1.67
C GLN A 265 9.10 12.31 -2.87
N GLN A 266 9.71 13.05 -3.81
CA GLN A 266 10.38 12.46 -4.96
C GLN A 266 11.56 11.56 -4.55
N LEU A 267 12.32 11.88 -3.50
CA LEU A 267 13.36 11.00 -2.97
C LEU A 267 12.77 9.66 -2.47
N ALA A 268 11.64 9.71 -1.76
CA ALA A 268 10.92 8.52 -1.29
C ALA A 268 10.45 7.64 -2.46
N VAL A 269 9.66 8.23 -3.36
CA VAL A 269 9.10 7.56 -4.56
C VAL A 269 10.20 6.97 -5.44
N ASN A 270 11.28 7.71 -5.69
CA ASN A 270 12.42 7.22 -6.48
C ASN A 270 13.14 6.03 -5.82
N THR A 271 13.14 5.96 -4.49
CA THR A 271 13.73 4.86 -3.73
C THR A 271 12.80 3.64 -3.74
N ALA A 272 11.51 3.84 -3.43
CA ALA A 272 10.47 2.80 -3.49
C ALA A 272 10.34 2.17 -4.89
N MET A 273 10.44 2.98 -5.95
CA MET A 273 10.42 2.53 -7.34
C MET A 273 11.64 1.67 -7.69
N ALA A 274 12.84 2.08 -7.27
CA ALA A 274 14.05 1.30 -7.49
C ALA A 274 14.03 -0.02 -6.71
N ALA A 275 13.54 -0.01 -5.46
CA ALA A 275 13.35 -1.21 -4.66
C ALA A 275 12.27 -2.12 -5.24
N SER A 276 11.19 -1.57 -5.80
CA SER A 276 10.15 -2.35 -6.52
C SER A 276 10.71 -3.07 -7.74
N ILE A 277 11.64 -2.43 -8.46
CA ILE A 277 12.35 -3.04 -9.61
C ILE A 277 13.28 -4.16 -9.13
N GLU A 278 14.16 -3.87 -8.15
CA GLU A 278 15.06 -4.88 -7.56
C GLU A 278 14.28 -6.05 -6.95
N TRP A 279 13.10 -5.80 -6.38
CA TRP A 279 12.25 -6.85 -5.83
C TRP A 279 11.88 -7.90 -6.87
N ILE A 280 11.52 -7.50 -8.10
CA ILE A 280 11.22 -8.46 -9.16
C ILE A 280 12.48 -9.22 -9.59
N ASP A 281 13.63 -8.55 -9.71
CA ASP A 281 14.91 -9.25 -9.96
C ASP A 281 15.18 -10.30 -8.88
N LYS A 282 14.92 -9.98 -7.60
CA LYS A 282 15.04 -10.91 -6.47
C LYS A 282 14.03 -12.06 -6.50
N LEU A 283 12.79 -11.81 -6.92
CA LEU A 283 11.82 -12.89 -7.10
C LEU A 283 12.25 -13.84 -8.24
N GLU A 284 12.84 -13.29 -9.30
CA GLU A 284 13.32 -14.05 -10.46
C GLU A 284 14.61 -14.87 -10.19
N GLU A 285 15.30 -14.67 -9.06
CA GLU A 285 16.39 -15.56 -8.60
C GLU A 285 15.90 -17.00 -8.35
N ASN A 286 14.59 -17.21 -8.12
CA ASN A 286 13.95 -18.52 -8.10
C ASN A 286 13.36 -18.85 -9.48
N SER A 287 13.85 -19.92 -10.13
CA SER A 287 13.45 -20.30 -11.50
C SER A 287 11.97 -20.59 -11.68
N ASP A 288 11.33 -21.16 -10.66
CA ASP A 288 9.93 -21.55 -10.72
C ASP A 288 9.05 -20.32 -10.47
N ALA A 289 9.44 -19.44 -9.53
CA ALA A 289 8.82 -18.13 -9.37
C ALA A 289 8.91 -17.33 -10.68
N LYS A 290 10.10 -17.23 -11.28
CA LYS A 290 10.32 -16.61 -12.60
C LYS A 290 9.39 -17.19 -13.67
N THR A 291 9.24 -18.51 -13.72
CA THR A 291 8.35 -19.18 -14.69
C THR A 291 6.90 -18.72 -14.55
N ALA A 292 6.39 -18.57 -13.32
CA ALA A 292 5.04 -18.06 -13.08
C ALA A 292 4.91 -16.58 -13.50
N ILE A 293 5.89 -15.74 -13.14
CA ILE A 293 5.93 -14.31 -13.51
C ILE A 293 5.95 -14.17 -15.05
N ASP A 294 6.87 -14.85 -15.75
CA ASP A 294 7.00 -14.79 -17.21
C ASP A 294 5.73 -15.28 -17.93
N ALA A 295 5.04 -16.29 -17.39
CA ALA A 295 3.74 -16.73 -17.92
C ALA A 295 2.64 -15.65 -17.82
N ALA A 296 2.71 -14.77 -16.82
CA ALA A 296 1.71 -13.71 -16.59
C ALA A 296 2.04 -12.37 -17.28
N LYS A 297 3.33 -12.04 -17.50
CA LYS A 297 3.78 -10.77 -18.11
C LYS A 297 3.03 -10.40 -19.39
N GLY A 298 2.89 -11.35 -20.32
CA GLY A 298 2.30 -11.15 -21.64
C GLY A 298 0.76 -11.07 -21.68
N TRP A 299 0.07 -11.07 -20.54
CA TRP A 299 -1.39 -11.26 -20.53
C TRP A 299 -2.18 -10.00 -20.92
N ASN A 300 -2.70 -9.98 -22.14
CA ASN A 300 -3.62 -8.95 -22.62
C ASN A 300 -5.07 -9.42 -22.43
N LEU A 301 -5.84 -8.78 -21.54
CA LEU A 301 -7.24 -9.11 -21.31
C LEU A 301 -8.12 -8.63 -22.46
N LYS A 302 -7.88 -7.43 -22.98
CA LYS A 302 -8.70 -6.82 -24.03
C LYS A 302 -8.84 -7.71 -25.27
N THR A 303 -7.83 -8.54 -25.58
CA THR A 303 -7.87 -9.50 -26.70
C THR A 303 -8.34 -10.91 -26.33
N HIS A 304 -8.20 -11.36 -25.07
CA HIS A 304 -8.44 -12.76 -24.68
C HIS A 304 -9.64 -12.97 -23.75
N ASP A 305 -9.97 -12.01 -22.87
CA ASP A 305 -11.14 -12.03 -21.99
C ASP A 305 -11.71 -10.59 -21.85
N PRO A 306 -12.52 -10.12 -22.83
CA PRO A 306 -13.11 -8.79 -22.79
C PRO A 306 -14.14 -8.57 -21.66
N HIS A 307 -14.54 -9.62 -20.94
CA HIS A 307 -15.36 -9.49 -19.74
C HIS A 307 -14.47 -9.11 -18.56
N LEU A 308 -13.41 -9.89 -18.33
CA LEU A 308 -12.42 -9.62 -17.28
C LEU A 308 -11.68 -8.30 -17.50
N ALA A 309 -11.51 -7.85 -18.75
CA ALA A 309 -10.99 -6.51 -19.06
C ALA A 309 -11.86 -5.38 -18.48
N LYS A 310 -13.20 -5.54 -18.50
CA LYS A 310 -14.14 -4.56 -17.90
C LYS A 310 -14.18 -4.66 -16.39
N GLU A 311 -14.02 -5.87 -15.84
CA GLU A 311 -13.83 -6.06 -14.41
C GLU A 311 -12.58 -5.32 -13.91
N LEU A 312 -11.45 -5.47 -14.62
CA LEU A 312 -10.20 -4.78 -14.31
C LEU A 312 -10.35 -3.25 -14.37
N GLU A 313 -10.97 -2.72 -15.42
CA GLU A 313 -11.23 -1.29 -15.58
C GLU A 313 -12.08 -0.74 -14.40
N ALA A 314 -13.17 -1.42 -14.05
CA ALA A 314 -14.02 -1.04 -12.94
C ALA A 314 -13.30 -1.15 -11.57
N GLY A 315 -12.40 -2.13 -11.41
CA GLY A 315 -11.55 -2.27 -10.23
C GLY A 315 -10.60 -1.10 -10.04
N VAL A 316 -9.84 -0.74 -11.09
CA VAL A 316 -8.89 0.39 -11.05
C VAL A 316 -9.63 1.72 -10.83
N VAL A 317 -10.81 1.91 -11.45
CA VAL A 317 -11.67 3.08 -11.20
C VAL A 317 -12.19 3.10 -9.77
N THR A 318 -12.54 1.94 -9.20
CA THR A 318 -12.93 1.82 -7.79
C THR A 318 -11.79 2.25 -6.87
N GLN A 319 -10.62 1.60 -6.99
CA GLN A 319 -9.41 1.90 -6.22
C GLN A 319 -9.11 3.41 -6.23
N MET A 320 -9.13 4.04 -7.41
CA MET A 320 -8.95 5.48 -7.56
C MET A 320 -10.06 6.29 -6.86
N ALA A 321 -11.33 5.92 -7.02
CA ALA A 321 -12.44 6.62 -6.37
C ALA A 321 -12.38 6.53 -4.83
N LEU A 322 -11.88 5.41 -4.28
CA LEU A 322 -11.66 5.22 -2.85
C LEU A 322 -10.55 6.14 -2.33
N SER A 323 -9.40 6.18 -3.01
CA SER A 323 -8.31 7.15 -2.73
C SER A 323 -8.79 8.61 -2.82
N CYS A 324 -9.56 8.97 -3.85
CA CYS A 324 -10.17 10.30 -3.94
C CYS A 324 -11.08 10.61 -2.72
N ALA A 325 -11.89 9.63 -2.29
CA ALA A 325 -12.90 9.81 -1.23
C ALA A 325 -12.28 9.95 0.16
N ALA A 326 -11.23 9.17 0.44
CA ALA A 326 -10.40 9.29 1.64
C ALA A 326 -9.67 10.65 1.72
N GLY A 327 -9.66 11.43 0.63
CA GLY A 327 -8.89 12.67 0.53
C GLY A 327 -7.39 12.41 0.40
N THR A 328 -7.00 11.20 0.02
CA THR A 328 -5.61 10.73 0.00
C THR A 328 -4.99 10.84 -1.39
N TRP A 329 -4.95 12.08 -1.88
CA TRP A 329 -4.34 12.43 -3.16
C TRP A 329 -2.94 13.04 -3.01
N ASP A 330 -2.13 12.94 -4.08
CA ASP A 330 -0.66 13.02 -4.12
C ASP A 330 -0.09 14.42 -3.87
N GLY A 331 -0.31 14.93 -2.66
CA GLY A 331 -0.19 16.36 -2.41
C GLY A 331 -1.29 17.14 -3.14
N ALA A 332 -1.08 18.45 -3.26
CA ALA A 332 -2.15 19.39 -3.58
C ALA A 332 -2.61 19.41 -5.05
N ASP A 333 -1.79 18.94 -6.01
CA ASP A 333 -2.09 19.10 -7.45
C ASP A 333 -1.68 17.89 -8.34
N PRO A 334 -2.42 16.76 -8.29
CA PRO A 334 -2.07 15.56 -9.06
C PRO A 334 -2.75 15.48 -10.46
N PRO A 335 -2.36 14.51 -11.33
CA PRO A 335 -2.55 14.57 -12.78
C PRO A 335 -3.96 14.89 -13.30
N SER A 336 -4.05 15.67 -14.37
CA SER A 336 -5.28 16.37 -14.80
C SER A 336 -6.50 15.48 -15.08
N ASP A 337 -6.27 14.27 -15.57
CA ASP A 337 -7.28 13.27 -15.89
C ASP A 337 -7.90 12.68 -14.61
N ARG A 338 -7.07 12.14 -13.72
CA ARG A 338 -7.48 11.64 -12.40
C ARG A 338 -8.05 12.74 -11.52
N GLY A 339 -7.48 13.94 -11.60
CA GLY A 339 -7.90 15.10 -10.80
C GLY A 339 -9.30 15.58 -11.15
N THR A 340 -9.76 15.32 -12.38
CA THR A 340 -11.14 15.62 -12.77
C THR A 340 -12.13 14.65 -12.12
N LEU A 341 -11.76 13.36 -11.98
CA LEU A 341 -12.57 12.40 -11.21
C LEU A 341 -12.56 12.76 -9.72
N CYS A 342 -11.40 12.98 -9.10
CA CYS A 342 -11.34 13.33 -7.68
C CYS A 342 -12.06 14.66 -7.39
N ARG A 343 -11.93 15.69 -8.25
CA ARG A 343 -12.74 16.93 -8.14
C ARG A 343 -14.23 16.69 -8.34
N SER A 344 -14.66 15.68 -9.11
CA SER A 344 -16.08 15.31 -9.21
C SER A 344 -16.58 14.59 -7.94
N VAL A 345 -15.74 13.78 -7.29
CA VAL A 345 -16.07 13.13 -6.00
C VAL A 345 -16.10 14.17 -4.87
N LEU A 346 -15.08 15.02 -4.78
CA LEU A 346 -14.92 16.05 -3.74
C LEU A 346 -15.81 17.29 -3.97
N GLY A 347 -16.10 17.67 -5.22
CA GLY A 347 -17.02 18.78 -5.52
C GLY A 347 -18.46 18.50 -5.09
N ARG A 348 -18.85 17.22 -5.03
CA ARG A 348 -20.12 16.80 -4.39
C ARG A 348 -20.06 16.92 -2.88
N LYS A 349 -18.91 16.63 -2.24
CA LYS A 349 -18.66 16.87 -0.81
C LYS A 349 -18.84 18.36 -0.46
N MET A 350 -18.34 19.28 -1.30
CA MET A 350 -18.44 20.72 -1.07
C MET A 350 -19.85 21.31 -1.29
N ASN A 351 -20.62 20.81 -2.28
CA ASN A 351 -21.95 21.36 -2.57
C ASN A 351 -23.05 20.88 -1.59
N THR A 352 -22.84 19.82 -0.82
CA THR A 352 -23.76 19.40 0.26
C THR A 352 -23.39 19.99 1.64
N LEU A 353 -22.15 20.46 1.82
CA LEU A 353 -21.61 21.04 3.07
C LEU A 353 -22.23 22.39 3.50
N GLY A 354 -23.35 22.80 2.92
CA GLY A 354 -23.91 24.15 3.10
C GLY A 354 -24.46 24.48 4.50
N SER A 355 -24.95 23.50 5.27
CA SER A 355 -25.61 23.78 6.55
C SER A 355 -25.89 22.57 7.47
N THR A 356 -25.08 21.50 7.48
CA THR A 356 -25.42 20.24 8.17
C THR A 356 -24.43 19.83 9.27
N THR A 357 -24.95 19.13 10.28
CA THR A 357 -24.19 18.69 11.46
C THR A 357 -23.41 17.40 11.19
N GLY A 358 -22.36 17.12 11.98
CA GLY A 358 -21.41 16.03 11.71
C GLY A 358 -22.04 14.62 11.56
N SER A 359 -23.20 14.36 12.18
CA SER A 359 -23.93 13.10 12.02
C SER A 359 -24.75 13.01 10.71
N GLU A 360 -25.23 14.14 10.19
CA GLU A 360 -25.95 14.20 8.92
C GLU A 360 -24.97 14.03 7.74
N LEU A 361 -23.76 14.57 7.89
CA LEU A 361 -22.67 14.42 6.92
C LEU A 361 -22.36 12.94 6.61
N VAL A 362 -22.25 12.11 7.66
CA VAL A 362 -22.01 10.66 7.53
C VAL A 362 -23.18 9.99 6.78
N SER A 363 -24.42 10.41 7.04
CA SER A 363 -25.63 9.86 6.41
C SER A 363 -25.74 10.21 4.92
N GLU A 364 -25.36 11.43 4.51
CA GLU A 364 -25.30 11.82 3.10
C GLU A 364 -24.11 11.18 2.35
N MET A 365 -22.98 10.98 3.03
CA MET A 365 -21.80 10.30 2.46
C MET A 365 -22.07 8.81 2.22
N ILE A 366 -22.76 8.15 3.17
CA ILE A 366 -23.46 6.87 2.96
C ILE A 366 -24.33 7.01 1.69
N GLY A 367 -25.28 7.95 1.64
CA GLY A 367 -26.16 8.16 0.49
C GLY A 367 -25.47 8.31 -0.88
N LEU A 368 -24.32 8.99 -0.95
CA LEU A 368 -23.53 9.16 -2.17
C LEU A 368 -22.79 7.89 -2.61
N ALA A 369 -22.21 7.17 -1.66
CA ALA A 369 -21.61 5.86 -1.89
C ALA A 369 -22.63 4.81 -2.36
N ALA A 370 -23.85 4.86 -1.80
CA ALA A 370 -24.95 3.93 -2.12
C ALA A 370 -25.30 3.92 -3.60
N ASN A 371 -25.39 5.13 -4.16
CA ASN A 371 -26.20 5.39 -5.33
C ASN A 371 -25.39 5.51 -6.63
N LEU A 372 -24.05 5.55 -6.57
CA LEU A 372 -23.23 5.75 -7.78
C LEU A 372 -22.11 4.75 -8.03
N VAL A 373 -21.41 4.23 -7.02
CA VAL A 373 -20.15 3.49 -7.26
C VAL A 373 -20.13 2.13 -6.59
N THR A 374 -20.38 2.05 -5.28
CA THR A 374 -19.92 0.92 -4.49
C THR A 374 -20.66 -0.41 -4.75
N PRO A 375 -21.98 -0.45 -5.05
CA PRO A 375 -22.68 -1.70 -5.43
C PRO A 375 -22.32 -2.24 -6.81
N LEU A 376 -21.72 -1.40 -7.67
CA LEU A 376 -21.11 -1.82 -8.93
C LEU A 376 -19.66 -2.29 -8.67
N ALA A 377 -18.88 -1.49 -7.94
CA ALA A 377 -17.47 -1.75 -7.63
C ALA A 377 -17.19 -3.18 -7.15
N LEU A 378 -17.84 -3.60 -6.06
CA LEU A 378 -17.68 -4.94 -5.46
C LEU A 378 -18.36 -6.07 -6.25
N LYS A 379 -19.07 -5.73 -7.34
CA LYS A 379 -19.61 -6.68 -8.30
C LYS A 379 -18.70 -6.85 -9.53
N PHE A 380 -17.79 -5.90 -9.78
CA PHE A 380 -16.91 -5.89 -10.95
C PHE A 380 -15.44 -6.16 -10.65
N THR A 381 -15.03 -6.36 -9.40
CA THR A 381 -13.70 -6.90 -9.07
C THR A 381 -13.73 -8.39 -8.77
N GLY A 382 -14.82 -9.07 -9.17
CA GLY A 382 -15.22 -10.41 -8.73
C GLY A 382 -14.06 -11.41 -8.78
N LEU A 383 -13.55 -11.72 -9.97
CA LEU A 383 -12.51 -12.76 -10.07
C LEU A 383 -11.22 -12.39 -9.32
N PHE A 384 -10.82 -11.11 -9.30
CA PHE A 384 -9.58 -10.68 -8.65
C PHE A 384 -9.64 -10.84 -7.12
N TRP A 385 -10.75 -10.40 -6.49
CA TRP A 385 -10.93 -10.53 -5.05
C TRP A 385 -11.38 -11.92 -4.61
N ASP A 386 -12.16 -12.64 -5.44
CA ASP A 386 -12.52 -14.04 -5.18
C ASP A 386 -11.26 -14.91 -5.18
N VAL A 387 -10.35 -14.75 -6.16
CA VAL A 387 -9.05 -15.44 -6.18
C VAL A 387 -8.16 -14.99 -5.01
N HIS A 388 -8.09 -13.70 -4.69
CA HIS A 388 -7.33 -13.23 -3.53
C HIS A 388 -7.79 -13.89 -2.22
N GLY A 389 -9.10 -13.89 -1.96
CA GLY A 389 -9.69 -14.44 -0.74
C GLY A 389 -9.70 -15.97 -0.69
N GLN A 390 -9.99 -16.65 -1.80
CA GLN A 390 -10.04 -18.11 -1.88
C GLN A 390 -8.66 -18.76 -1.65
N TYR A 391 -7.58 -18.08 -2.06
CA TYR A 391 -6.22 -18.61 -1.98
C TYR A 391 -5.38 -17.98 -0.86
N HIS A 392 -6.01 -17.16 0.00
CA HIS A 392 -5.43 -16.61 1.23
C HIS A 392 -4.08 -15.90 1.01
N ILE A 393 -4.02 -15.03 0.00
CA ILE A 393 -2.74 -14.48 -0.50
C ILE A 393 -1.98 -13.72 0.59
N LEU A 394 -2.64 -12.82 1.33
CA LEU A 394 -1.99 -12.06 2.40
C LEU A 394 -1.59 -12.95 3.57
N GLU A 395 -2.47 -13.86 4.01
CA GLU A 395 -2.16 -14.77 5.13
C GLU A 395 -0.97 -15.67 4.83
N ARG A 396 -0.81 -16.12 3.58
CA ARG A 396 0.32 -16.97 3.16
C ARG A 396 1.60 -16.18 2.91
N LEU A 397 1.50 -14.93 2.45
CA LEU A 397 2.67 -14.03 2.35
C LEU A 397 3.21 -13.66 3.76
N ALA A 398 2.32 -13.45 4.73
CA ALA A 398 2.67 -13.13 6.12
C ALA A 398 2.84 -14.37 7.04
N GLU A 399 2.77 -15.59 6.51
CA GLU A 399 2.82 -16.83 7.29
C GLU A 399 4.13 -16.93 8.08
N GLY A 400 4.08 -16.82 9.41
CA GLY A 400 5.27 -16.87 10.28
C GLY A 400 5.95 -15.52 10.56
N VAL A 401 5.37 -14.40 10.10
CA VAL A 401 5.84 -13.03 10.43
C VAL A 401 5.38 -12.59 11.82
N GLY A 402 4.18 -12.97 12.24
CA GLY A 402 3.56 -12.46 13.46
C GLY A 402 2.26 -13.16 13.85
N SER A 403 1.58 -12.63 14.87
CA SER A 403 0.29 -13.12 15.37
C SER A 403 -0.89 -12.44 14.69
N SER A 404 -2.09 -13.03 14.79
CA SER A 404 -3.34 -12.39 14.34
C SER A 404 -3.76 -11.15 15.16
N SER A 405 -2.94 -10.69 16.10
CA SER A 405 -3.13 -9.45 16.87
C SER A 405 -2.18 -8.33 16.44
N GLY A 406 -1.46 -8.49 15.33
CA GLY A 406 -0.53 -7.47 14.80
C GLY A 406 0.80 -7.35 15.53
N HIS A 407 1.17 -8.34 16.36
CA HIS A 407 2.51 -8.40 16.96
C HIS A 407 3.46 -9.20 16.06
N TYR A 408 4.66 -8.68 15.82
CA TYR A 408 5.69 -9.42 15.09
C TYR A 408 6.24 -10.56 15.96
N SER A 409 6.61 -11.68 15.33
CA SER A 409 7.08 -12.88 15.99
C SER A 409 8.31 -13.45 15.28
N PHE A 410 9.49 -13.04 15.72
CA PHE A 410 10.75 -13.54 15.21
C PHE A 410 10.99 -14.98 15.67
N ALA A 411 11.00 -15.92 14.71
CA ALA A 411 11.47 -17.28 14.94
C ALA A 411 12.99 -17.26 15.20
N LYS A 412 13.40 -16.95 16.44
CA LYS A 412 14.80 -16.94 16.86
C LYS A 412 15.41 -18.30 16.57
N LYS A 413 16.23 -18.38 15.52
CA LYS A 413 17.14 -19.51 15.31
C LYS A 413 18.01 -19.59 16.57
N SER A 414 17.79 -20.65 17.35
CA SER A 414 18.64 -20.97 18.47
C SER A 414 20.01 -21.38 17.92
N VAL A 415 20.93 -20.41 17.91
CA VAL A 415 22.35 -20.68 17.66
C VAL A 415 22.80 -21.64 18.76
N ARG A 416 23.22 -22.84 18.34
CA ARG A 416 23.99 -23.80 19.13
C ARG A 416 25.41 -23.81 18.61
#